data_AF-A0A8T2LYN0-F1
#
_entry.id   AF-A0A8T2LYN0-F1
#
_cell.length_a   1.000
_cell.length_b   1.000
_cell.length_c   1.000
_cell.angle_alpha   90.00
_cell.angle_beta   90.00
_cell.angle_gamma   90.00
#
_symmetry.space_group_name_H-M   'P 1'
#
loop_
_entity.id
_entity.type
_entity.pdbx_description
1 polymer ?
#
loop_
_entity_poly.entity_id
_entity_poly.type
_entity_poly.pdbx_seq_one_letter_code
_entity_poly.pdbx_strand_id
1 'polypeptide(L)'
;SFRQDEMVSTLKAFKIHNDKVKVLNFLLCGPYGAGKSSIINTINSVLEGQISVGYQGCLESSVSQTLQFHKRQVGNAKDGFLPLVLNDTMGLESEPMYGLHPDDIIAALKGHITDGYTFNPTTPIKENSPHYRENPSLSDRMHCLVYVIPADKISMMEDQVFQKLKTIRDAAYEMGESEIVE
;
A
#
# COMPACT_ATOMS: atom_id res chain seq x y z
N SER A 1 4.82 8.22 -25.62
CA SER A 1 3.61 7.79 -26.32
C SER A 1 3.62 6.29 -26.58
N PHE A 2 4.51 5.72 -27.41
CA PHE A 2 4.44 4.30 -27.84
C PHE A 2 4.65 3.21 -26.75
N ARG A 3 5.41 3.48 -25.67
CA ARG A 3 5.72 2.47 -24.63
C ARG A 3 4.66 2.34 -23.54
N GLN A 4 3.78 3.33 -23.41
CA GLN A 4 2.80 3.36 -22.32
C GLN A 4 1.65 2.39 -22.59
N ASP A 5 1.13 2.39 -23.83
CA ASP A 5 0.05 1.49 -24.26
C ASP A 5 0.49 0.01 -24.23
N GLU A 6 1.75 -0.27 -24.57
CA GLU A 6 2.34 -1.61 -24.47
C GLU A 6 2.45 -2.10 -23.01
N MET A 7 2.86 -1.22 -22.10
CA MET A 7 2.91 -1.53 -20.67
C MET A 7 1.52 -1.79 -20.10
N VAL A 8 0.54 -0.94 -20.44
CA VAL A 8 -0.86 -1.10 -19.98
C VAL A 8 -1.47 -2.39 -20.52
N SER A 9 -1.25 -2.72 -21.80
CA SER A 9 -1.76 -3.96 -22.38
C SER A 9 -1.12 -5.21 -21.75
N THR A 10 0.18 -5.15 -21.44
CA THR A 10 0.87 -6.23 -20.70
C THR A 10 0.29 -6.41 -19.30
N LEU A 11 0.04 -5.32 -18.58
CA LEU A 11 -0.58 -5.37 -17.24
C LEU A 11 -2.00 -5.93 -17.28
N LYS A 12 -2.77 -5.65 -18.33
CA LYS A 12 -4.10 -6.23 -18.53
C LYS A 12 -4.07 -7.73 -18.86
N ALA A 13 -3.05 -8.17 -19.59
CA ALA A 13 -2.86 -9.58 -19.90
C ALA A 13 -2.31 -10.39 -18.71
N PHE A 14 -1.81 -9.71 -17.67
CA PHE A 14 -1.25 -10.35 -16.49
C PHE A 14 -2.30 -11.19 -15.76
N LYS A 15 -1.93 -12.44 -15.48
CA LYS A 15 -2.73 -13.38 -14.68
C LYS A 15 -1.87 -13.96 -13.58
N ILE A 16 -2.47 -14.06 -12.40
CA ILE A 16 -1.85 -14.76 -11.27
C ILE A 16 -2.03 -16.26 -11.51
N HIS A 17 -0.93 -17.01 -11.50
CA HIS A 17 -0.91 -18.45 -11.80
C HIS A 17 -1.07 -19.32 -10.54
N ASN A 18 -1.28 -18.71 -9.38
CA ASN A 18 -1.49 -19.39 -8.10
C ASN A 18 -2.97 -19.28 -7.70
N ASP A 19 -3.69 -20.41 -7.67
CA ASP A 19 -5.12 -20.45 -7.37
C ASP A 19 -5.49 -19.93 -5.96
N LYS A 20 -4.52 -19.92 -5.03
CA LYS A 20 -4.71 -19.39 -3.67
C LYS A 20 -4.59 -17.86 -3.61
N VAL A 21 -4.04 -17.23 -4.64
CA VAL A 21 -3.79 -15.78 -4.72
C VAL A 21 -4.62 -15.18 -5.85
N LYS A 22 -5.68 -14.45 -5.49
CA LYS A 22 -6.59 -13.81 -6.46
C LYS A 22 -6.13 -12.41 -6.87
N VAL A 23 -5.41 -11.72 -5.99
CA VAL A 23 -4.92 -10.36 -6.18
C VAL A 23 -3.53 -10.21 -5.57
N LEU A 24 -2.68 -9.39 -6.19
CA LEU A 24 -1.41 -8.97 -5.64
C LEU A 24 -1.58 -7.66 -4.87
N ASN A 25 -1.25 -7.68 -3.58
CA ASN A 25 -1.31 -6.52 -2.71
C ASN A 25 0.07 -5.87 -2.57
N PHE A 26 0.16 -4.59 -2.89
CA PHE A 26 1.33 -3.75 -2.69
C PHE A 26 1.07 -2.80 -1.53
N LEU A 27 1.97 -2.74 -0.56
CA LEU A 27 1.87 -1.86 0.60
C LEU A 27 2.83 -0.68 0.43
N LEU A 28 2.33 0.54 0.39
CA LEU A 28 3.18 1.73 0.31
C LEU A 28 3.46 2.25 1.72
N CYS A 29 4.73 2.33 2.09
CA CYS A 29 5.18 2.79 3.40
C CYS A 29 6.24 3.88 3.25
N GLY A 30 6.30 4.83 4.18
CA GLY A 30 7.24 5.95 4.12
C GLY A 30 6.86 7.11 5.03
N PRO A 31 7.76 8.10 5.18
CA PRO A 31 7.53 9.23 6.06
C PRO A 31 6.26 10.02 5.74
N TYR A 32 5.82 10.82 6.71
CA TYR A 32 4.78 11.81 6.48
C TYR A 32 5.18 12.74 5.32
N GLY A 33 4.20 13.02 4.44
CA GLY A 33 4.41 13.87 3.27
C GLY A 33 5.28 13.27 2.16
N ALA A 34 5.61 11.97 2.18
CA ALA A 34 6.43 11.33 1.14
C ALA A 34 5.75 11.21 -0.24
N GLY A 35 4.45 11.47 -0.35
CA GLY A 35 3.70 11.37 -1.61
C GLY A 35 3.16 9.96 -1.93
N LYS A 36 3.00 9.08 -0.93
CA LYS A 36 2.44 7.73 -1.08
C LYS A 36 1.09 7.74 -1.82
N SER A 37 0.12 8.48 -1.30
CA SER A 37 -1.20 8.65 -1.91
C SER A 37 -1.14 9.26 -3.31
N SER A 38 -0.23 10.22 -3.53
CA SER A 38 -0.02 10.85 -4.83
C SER A 38 0.50 9.86 -5.89
N ILE A 39 1.39 8.95 -5.50
CA ILE A 39 1.86 7.86 -6.37
C ILE A 39 0.70 6.94 -6.73
N ILE A 40 -0.10 6.51 -5.75
CA ILE A 40 -1.26 5.65 -5.99
C ILE A 40 -2.26 6.32 -6.93
N ASN A 41 -2.60 7.59 -6.66
CA ASN A 41 -3.52 8.35 -7.50
C ASN A 41 -3.00 8.52 -8.93
N THR A 42 -1.69 8.69 -9.10
CA THR A 42 -1.06 8.78 -10.42
C THR A 42 -1.13 7.44 -11.15
N ILE A 43 -0.83 6.33 -10.48
CA ILE A 43 -0.93 4.98 -11.05
C ILE A 43 -2.37 4.70 -11.48
N ASN A 44 -3.34 4.96 -10.61
CA ASN A 44 -4.75 4.79 -10.94
C ASN A 44 -5.16 5.70 -12.09
N SER A 45 -4.80 6.98 -12.08
CA SER A 45 -5.16 7.90 -13.18
C SER A 45 -4.57 7.48 -14.52
N VAL A 46 -3.34 6.96 -14.55
CA VAL A 46 -2.72 6.46 -15.78
C VAL A 46 -3.43 5.20 -16.27
N LEU A 47 -3.76 4.29 -15.36
CA LEU A 47 -4.40 3.02 -15.68
C LEU A 47 -5.92 3.14 -15.91
N GLU A 48 -6.55 4.22 -15.44
CA GLU A 48 -7.95 4.56 -15.73
C GLU A 48 -8.04 5.42 -17.00
N GLY A 49 -7.20 6.45 -17.13
CA GLY A 49 -7.19 7.40 -18.24
C GLY A 49 -6.71 6.82 -19.58
N GLN A 50 -5.97 5.71 -19.56
CA GLN A 50 -5.64 4.96 -20.79
C GLN A 50 -6.70 3.92 -21.16
N ILE A 51 -7.76 3.76 -20.36
CA ILE A 51 -8.88 2.89 -20.73
C ILE A 51 -10.22 3.62 -20.90
N SER A 52 -10.27 4.89 -20.51
CA SER A 52 -11.24 5.83 -21.06
C SER A 52 -10.54 6.99 -21.78
N VAL A 53 -10.53 6.96 -23.12
CA VAL A 53 -10.63 8.21 -23.88
C VAL A 53 -11.99 8.82 -23.53
N GLY A 54 -12.03 9.65 -22.50
CA GLY A 54 -13.29 10.16 -21.96
C GLY A 54 -13.12 10.76 -20.58
N TYR A 55 -12.62 11.98 -20.55
CA TYR A 55 -12.62 12.88 -19.42
C TYR A 55 -13.99 12.93 -18.72
N GLN A 56 -14.10 12.45 -17.47
CA GLN A 56 -15.17 12.88 -16.57
C GLN A 56 -14.97 12.44 -15.11
N GLY A 57 -14.80 13.42 -14.23
CA GLY A 57 -15.48 13.45 -12.93
C GLY A 57 -14.66 13.09 -11.69
N CYS A 58 -14.35 14.12 -10.90
CA CYS A 58 -13.90 14.09 -9.50
C CYS A 58 -12.50 13.52 -9.21
N LEU A 59 -11.47 14.30 -9.55
CA LEU A 59 -10.33 14.42 -8.63
C LEU A 59 -10.83 15.14 -7.38
N GLU A 60 -11.19 14.41 -6.33
CA GLU A 60 -11.02 14.95 -4.98
C GLU A 60 -9.51 15.00 -4.71
N SER A 61 -8.85 16.02 -5.27
CA SER A 61 -7.52 16.43 -4.85
C SER A 61 -7.65 17.17 -3.53
N SER A 62 -8.04 16.47 -2.47
CA SER A 62 -7.62 16.87 -1.15
C SER A 62 -6.40 16.03 -0.82
N VAL A 63 -5.28 16.68 -0.53
CA VAL A 63 -4.19 16.05 0.21
C VAL A 63 -4.75 15.83 1.62
N SER A 64 -5.67 14.88 1.77
CA SER A 64 -6.15 14.47 3.07
C SER A 64 -4.97 13.82 3.76
N GLN A 65 -4.69 14.22 5.00
CA GLN A 65 -3.79 13.45 5.85
C GLN A 65 -4.31 12.00 5.84
N THR A 66 -3.54 11.07 5.29
CA THR A 66 -3.90 9.66 5.30
C THR A 66 -3.83 9.20 6.75
N LEU A 67 -4.95 9.23 7.46
CA LEU A 67 -5.09 8.73 8.82
C LEU A 67 -5.59 7.29 8.84
N GLN A 68 -6.02 6.77 7.69
CA GLN A 68 -6.62 5.46 7.54
C GLN A 68 -5.82 4.59 6.57
N PHE A 69 -5.94 3.29 6.77
CA PHE A 69 -5.50 2.29 5.82
C PHE A 69 -6.48 2.21 4.66
N HIS A 70 -6.01 2.49 3.44
CA HIS A 70 -6.86 2.51 2.25
C HIS A 70 -6.41 1.50 1.21
N LYS A 71 -7.31 0.57 0.87
CA LYS A 71 -7.14 -0.36 -0.24
C LYS A 71 -7.65 0.29 -1.52
N ARG A 72 -6.78 0.45 -2.52
CA ARG A 72 -7.12 0.99 -3.84
C ARG A 72 -6.93 -0.10 -4.89
N GLN A 73 -8.06 -0.61 -5.39
CA GLN A 73 -8.04 -1.54 -6.52
C GLN A 73 -7.67 -0.79 -7.80
N VAL A 74 -6.84 -1.40 -8.62
CA VAL A 74 -6.37 -0.79 -9.86
C VAL A 74 -7.28 -1.18 -11.03
N GLY A 75 -7.75 -0.19 -11.77
CA GLY A 75 -8.64 -0.36 -12.93
C GLY A 75 -10.01 0.27 -12.68
N ASN A 76 -10.98 -0.01 -13.56
CA ASN A 76 -12.30 0.61 -13.49
C ASN A 76 -13.41 -0.38 -13.90
N ALA A 77 -14.66 -0.01 -13.62
CA ALA A 77 -15.82 -0.86 -13.90
C ALA A 77 -16.10 -1.06 -15.41
N LYS A 78 -15.63 -0.18 -16.29
CA LYS A 78 -15.83 -0.27 -17.74
C LYS A 78 -14.89 -1.29 -18.38
N ASP A 79 -13.67 -1.34 -17.88
CA ASP A 79 -12.55 -2.02 -18.54
C ASP A 79 -12.01 -3.23 -17.78
N GLY A 80 -12.57 -3.46 -16.60
CA GLY A 80 -12.14 -4.49 -15.68
C GLY A 80 -11.08 -4.00 -14.71
N PHE A 81 -11.04 -4.67 -13.57
CA PHE A 81 -10.01 -4.45 -12.56
C PHE A 81 -8.84 -5.39 -12.80
N LEU A 82 -7.63 -4.86 -12.64
CA LEU A 82 -6.43 -5.67 -12.62
C LEU A 82 -6.39 -6.47 -11.31
N PRO A 83 -5.72 -7.63 -11.29
CA PRO A 83 -5.49 -8.40 -10.07
C PRO A 83 -4.39 -7.74 -9.21
N LEU A 84 -4.47 -6.42 -9.02
CA LEU A 84 -3.49 -5.55 -8.37
C LEU A 84 -4.24 -4.61 -7.42
N VAL A 85 -3.74 -4.52 -6.18
CA VAL A 85 -4.26 -3.63 -5.15
C VAL A 85 -3.11 -2.85 -4.54
N LEU A 86 -3.24 -1.52 -4.49
CA LEU A 86 -2.31 -0.62 -3.83
C LEU A 86 -2.88 -0.23 -2.47
N ASN A 87 -2.13 -0.45 -1.40
CA ASN A 87 -2.55 -0.20 -0.02
C ASN A 87 -1.81 1.04 0.49
N ASP A 88 -2.54 2.12 0.72
CA ASP A 88 -2.02 3.38 1.25
C ASP A 88 -2.03 3.37 2.79
N THR A 89 -1.01 3.97 3.39
CA THR A 89 -0.84 4.03 4.84
C THR A 89 -0.61 5.46 5.31
N MET A 90 -0.82 5.68 6.60
CA MET A 90 -0.36 6.89 7.26
C MET A 90 1.17 7.03 7.14
N GLY A 91 1.64 8.28 7.25
CA GLY A 91 3.07 8.58 7.31
C GLY A 91 3.74 8.06 8.57
N LEU A 92 4.98 7.61 8.44
CA LEU A 92 5.87 7.47 9.59
C LEU A 92 6.33 8.85 10.03
N GLU A 93 6.30 9.08 11.33
CA GLU A 93 6.84 10.27 11.98
C GLU A 93 7.82 9.84 13.07
N SER A 94 8.72 10.72 13.46
CA SER A 94 9.74 10.43 14.45
C SER A 94 9.11 10.29 15.83
N GLU A 95 8.31 11.29 16.21
CA GLU A 95 7.69 11.37 17.52
C GLU A 95 6.82 10.14 17.83
N PRO A 96 6.98 9.50 19.00
CA PRO A 96 6.21 8.30 19.37
C PRO A 96 4.69 8.53 19.51
N MET A 97 4.24 9.77 19.67
CA MET A 97 2.83 10.13 19.79
C MET A 97 2.18 10.51 18.45
N TYR A 98 2.94 10.47 17.35
CA TYR A 98 2.49 10.83 16.01
C TYR A 98 2.90 9.78 14.98
N GLY A 99 2.26 9.83 13.81
CA GLY A 99 2.55 8.91 12.73
C GLY A 99 2.10 7.47 12.97
N LEU A 100 2.54 6.63 12.06
CA LEU A 100 2.18 5.22 12.02
C LEU A 100 3.03 4.36 12.98
N HIS A 101 2.37 3.48 13.74
CA HIS A 101 3.05 2.47 14.56
C HIS A 101 3.62 1.34 13.69
N PRO A 102 4.90 0.93 13.85
CA PRO A 102 5.49 -0.14 13.03
C PRO A 102 4.73 -1.47 13.08
N ASP A 103 4.20 -1.85 14.24
CA ASP A 103 3.43 -3.09 14.39
C ASP A 103 2.13 -3.09 13.57
N ASP A 104 1.53 -1.92 13.31
CA ASP A 104 0.38 -1.83 12.40
C ASP A 104 0.79 -2.14 10.96
N ILE A 105 1.98 -1.72 10.52
CA ILE A 105 2.52 -2.12 9.22
C ILE A 105 2.79 -3.61 9.19
N ILE A 106 3.35 -4.19 10.25
CA ILE A 106 3.62 -5.64 10.31
C ILE A 106 2.31 -6.43 10.28
N ALA A 107 1.27 -5.98 10.99
CA ALA A 107 -0.06 -6.56 10.93
C ALA A 107 -0.68 -6.43 9.52
N ALA A 108 -0.49 -5.28 8.86
CA ALA A 108 -0.92 -5.08 7.47
C ALA A 108 -0.19 -6.02 6.50
N LEU A 109 1.14 -6.18 6.65
CA LEU A 109 1.96 -7.10 5.85
C LEU A 109 1.42 -8.54 5.92
N LYS A 110 1.06 -8.98 7.13
CA LYS A 110 0.44 -10.29 7.38
C LYS A 110 -1.02 -10.40 6.92
N GLY A 111 -1.63 -9.32 6.46
CA GLY A 111 -3.01 -9.30 5.97
C GLY A 111 -4.09 -9.16 7.05
N HIS A 112 -3.69 -8.84 8.28
CA HIS A 112 -4.61 -8.70 9.42
C HIS A 112 -5.38 -7.37 9.42
N ILE A 113 -4.95 -6.36 8.65
CA ILE A 113 -5.65 -5.06 8.60
C ILE A 113 -6.62 -5.01 7.40
N THR A 114 -7.85 -4.59 7.69
CA THR A 114 -8.90 -4.37 6.69
C THR A 114 -9.02 -2.89 6.31
N ASP A 115 -9.66 -2.63 5.17
CA ASP A 115 -9.86 -1.28 4.65
C ASP A 115 -10.63 -0.37 5.63
N GLY A 116 -10.25 0.90 5.69
CA GLY A 116 -10.87 1.90 6.58
C GLY A 116 -10.36 1.89 8.03
N TYR A 117 -9.42 1.01 8.39
CA TYR A 117 -8.79 1.06 9.72
C TYR A 117 -8.14 2.44 9.96
N THR A 118 -8.51 3.11 11.05
CA THR A 118 -7.89 4.38 11.45
C THR A 118 -6.71 4.11 12.36
N PHE A 119 -5.53 4.56 11.96
CA PHE A 119 -4.29 4.33 12.71
C PHE A 119 -4.29 5.08 14.03
N ASN A 120 -3.74 4.43 15.07
CA ASN A 120 -3.47 5.07 16.34
C ASN A 120 -1.94 5.10 16.56
N PRO A 121 -1.35 6.29 16.75
CA PRO A 121 0.10 6.41 16.88
C PRO A 121 0.66 5.74 18.13
N THR A 122 -0.15 5.64 19.18
CA THR A 122 0.28 5.18 20.51
C THR A 122 0.02 3.69 20.76
N THR A 123 -0.93 3.09 20.05
CA THR A 123 -1.31 1.69 20.27
C THR A 123 -1.60 1.01 18.94
N PRO A 124 -0.93 -0.12 18.62
CA PRO A 124 -1.25 -0.87 17.43
C PRO A 124 -2.66 -1.49 17.52
N ILE A 125 -3.14 -1.95 16.37
CA ILE A 125 -4.40 -2.66 16.22
C ILE A 125 -4.43 -3.88 17.15
N LYS A 126 -5.58 -4.07 17.78
CA LYS A 126 -5.83 -5.21 18.67
C LYS A 126 -6.70 -6.24 17.96
N GLU A 127 -6.57 -7.49 18.36
CA GLU A 127 -7.32 -8.61 17.76
C GLU A 127 -8.85 -8.46 17.88
N ASN A 128 -9.33 -7.74 18.91
CA ASN A 128 -10.74 -7.45 19.10
C ASN A 128 -11.26 -6.25 18.29
N SER A 129 -10.40 -5.61 17.48
CA SER A 129 -10.81 -4.53 16.59
C SER A 129 -11.72 -5.07 15.48
N PRO A 130 -12.81 -4.36 15.12
CA PRO A 130 -13.63 -4.74 13.97
C PRO A 130 -12.85 -4.71 12.65
N HIS A 131 -11.71 -4.00 12.62
CA HIS A 131 -10.84 -3.95 11.44
C HIS A 131 -9.71 -5.00 11.46
N TYR A 132 -9.63 -5.83 12.49
CA TYR A 132 -8.64 -6.91 12.58
C TYR A 132 -9.21 -8.20 11.99
N ARG A 133 -8.43 -8.80 11.09
CA ARG A 133 -8.73 -10.09 10.47
C ARG A 133 -7.87 -11.16 11.14
N GLU A 134 -8.51 -12.03 11.91
CA GLU A 134 -7.84 -13.09 12.67
C GLU A 134 -7.07 -14.08 11.77
N ASN A 135 -7.72 -14.57 10.71
CA ASN A 135 -7.19 -15.61 9.83
C ASN A 135 -7.06 -15.09 8.38
N PRO A 136 -5.98 -14.34 8.05
CA PRO A 136 -5.75 -13.83 6.71
C PRO A 136 -5.42 -14.94 5.72
N SER A 137 -6.05 -14.90 4.53
CA SER A 137 -5.68 -15.78 3.42
C SER A 137 -4.42 -15.30 2.71
N LEU A 138 -3.84 -16.09 1.80
CA LEU A 138 -2.70 -15.64 0.98
C LEU A 138 -3.06 -14.40 0.13
N SER A 139 -4.31 -14.31 -0.33
CA SER A 139 -4.81 -13.13 -1.06
C SER A 139 -4.95 -11.89 -0.19
N ASP A 140 -4.87 -12.03 1.13
CA ASP A 140 -4.98 -10.92 2.07
C ASP A 140 -3.62 -10.34 2.48
N ARG A 141 -2.55 -11.14 2.33
CA ARG A 141 -1.17 -10.75 2.67
C ARG A 141 -0.62 -9.76 1.66
N MET A 142 0.36 -8.97 2.09
CA MET A 142 1.09 -8.06 1.22
C MET A 142 2.17 -8.84 0.48
N HIS A 143 2.18 -8.73 -0.84
CA HIS A 143 3.11 -9.43 -1.73
C HIS A 143 4.33 -8.56 -2.06
N CYS A 144 4.22 -7.25 -1.86
CA CYS A 144 5.31 -6.33 -2.08
C CYS A 144 5.19 -5.15 -1.11
N LEU A 145 6.30 -4.84 -0.44
CA LEU A 145 6.47 -3.63 0.35
C LEU A 145 7.22 -2.59 -0.49
N VAL A 146 6.62 -1.41 -0.66
CA VAL A 146 7.18 -0.31 -1.45
C VAL A 146 7.50 0.85 -0.51
N TYR A 147 8.78 1.17 -0.40
CA TYR A 147 9.22 2.35 0.34
C TYR A 147 9.17 3.60 -0.53
N VAL A 148 8.48 4.63 -0.05
CA VAL A 148 8.42 5.95 -0.67
C VAL A 148 9.20 6.92 0.19
N ILE A 149 10.34 7.40 -0.31
CA ILE A 149 11.23 8.30 0.43
C ILE A 149 11.43 9.59 -0.37
N PRO A 150 11.14 10.77 0.21
CA PRO A 150 11.35 12.06 -0.46
C PRO A 150 12.85 12.34 -0.62
N ALA A 151 13.32 12.45 -1.87
CA ALA A 151 14.73 12.66 -2.18
C ALA A 151 15.28 14.01 -1.68
N ASP A 152 14.41 15.03 -1.63
CA ASP A 152 14.73 16.39 -1.15
C ASP A 152 14.85 16.48 0.38
N LYS A 153 14.33 15.49 1.12
CA LYS A 153 14.30 15.48 2.59
C LYS A 153 15.05 14.33 3.21
N ILE A 154 15.69 13.47 2.40
CA ILE A 154 16.39 12.28 2.89
C ILE A 154 17.49 12.62 3.90
N SER A 155 18.19 13.75 3.72
CA SER A 155 19.25 14.23 4.63
C SER A 155 18.70 14.85 5.92
N MET A 156 17.41 15.18 5.97
CA MET A 156 16.72 15.78 7.11
C MET A 156 15.81 14.77 7.82
N MET A 157 15.73 13.53 7.33
CA MET A 157 14.98 12.47 8.00
C MET A 157 15.66 12.11 9.31
N GLU A 158 14.88 12.10 10.38
CA GLU A 158 15.37 11.72 11.69
C GLU A 158 15.66 10.21 11.75
N ASP A 159 16.70 9.85 12.51
CA ASP A 159 17.14 8.46 12.71
C ASP A 159 16.00 7.55 13.18
N GLN A 160 15.05 8.08 13.95
CA GLN A 160 13.89 7.33 14.44
C GLN A 160 13.00 6.83 13.29
N VAL A 161 12.80 7.62 12.23
CA VAL A 161 12.05 7.18 11.05
C VAL A 161 12.81 6.07 10.33
N PHE A 162 14.12 6.18 10.19
CA PHE A 162 14.95 5.11 9.62
C PHE A 162 14.91 3.82 10.43
N GLN A 163 14.90 3.93 11.76
CA GLN A 163 14.75 2.76 12.65
C GLN A 163 13.39 2.08 12.48
N LYS A 164 12.30 2.85 12.36
CA LYS A 164 10.96 2.30 12.06
C LYS A 164 10.95 1.59 10.70
N LEU A 165 11.50 2.23 9.66
CA LEU A 165 11.62 1.62 8.32
C LEU A 165 12.43 0.32 8.35
N LYS A 166 13.57 0.32 9.07
CA LYS A 166 14.42 -0.87 9.26
C LYS A 166 13.67 -2.00 9.97
N THR A 167 12.95 -1.70 11.04
CA THR A 167 12.15 -2.68 11.80
C THR A 167 11.11 -3.35 10.89
N ILE A 168 10.40 -2.55 10.10
CA ILE A 168 9.43 -3.04 9.12
C ILE A 168 10.10 -3.94 8.07
N ARG A 169 11.26 -3.53 7.55
CA ARG A 169 12.01 -4.27 6.53
C ARG A 169 12.45 -5.62 7.06
N ASP A 170 13.02 -5.64 8.25
CA ASP A 170 13.58 -6.84 8.85
C ASP A 170 12.43 -7.85 9.14
N ALA A 171 11.28 -7.37 9.63
CA ALA A 171 10.08 -8.20 9.76
C ALA A 171 9.58 -8.74 8.40
N ALA A 172 9.54 -7.91 7.35
CA ALA A 172 9.15 -8.34 6.01
C ALA A 172 10.09 -9.42 5.45
N TYR A 173 11.39 -9.30 5.71
CA TYR A 173 12.40 -10.28 5.32
C TYR A 173 12.20 -11.62 6.03
N GLU A 174 12.02 -11.62 7.36
CA GLU A 174 11.75 -12.84 8.13
C GLU A 174 10.49 -13.57 7.68
N MET A 175 9.45 -12.83 7.31
CA MET A 175 8.21 -13.41 6.76
C MET A 175 8.46 -14.07 5.40
N GLY A 176 9.20 -13.41 4.51
CA GLY A 176 9.53 -13.95 3.20
C GLY A 176 10.38 -15.22 3.28
N GLU A 177 11.37 -15.27 4.18
CA GLU A 177 12.16 -16.48 4.43
C GLU A 177 11.28 -17.63 4.97
N SER A 178 10.36 -17.33 5.90
CA SER A 178 9.44 -18.34 6.45
C SER A 178 8.50 -18.93 5.39
N GLU A 179 8.05 -18.11 4.43
CA GLU A 179 7.17 -18.56 3.33
C GLU A 179 7.89 -19.36 2.24
N ILE A 180 9.22 -19.29 2.14
CA ILE A 180 10.02 -20.09 1.19
C ILE A 180 10.26 -21.52 1.70
N VAL A 181 10.17 -21.74 3.01
CA VAL A 181 10.52 -23.00 3.68
C VAL A 181 9.29 -23.90 3.93
N GLU A 182 8.06 -23.40 3.76
CA GLU A 182 6.80 -24.16 3.79
C GLU A 182 6.40 -24.77 2.43
#